data_AF-A0AAN9YT01-F1
#
_entry.id   AF-A0AAN9YT01-F1
#
_cell.length_a   1.000
_cell.length_b   1.000
_cell.length_c   1.000
_cell.angle_alpha   90.00
_cell.angle_beta   90.00
_cell.angle_gamma   90.00
#
_symmetry.space_group_name_H-M   'P 1'
#
loop_
_entity.id
_entity.type
_entity.pdbx_description
1 polymer ?
#
loop_
_entity_poly.entity_id
_entity_poly.type
_entity_poly.pdbx_seq_one_letter_code
_entity_poly.pdbx_strand_id
1 'polypeptide(L)'
;MHRTFVEIEGRAPRRHEIPKPCDHFDLIVGTGTGGLIALMLGRLRLDLETCKELYVRMTRMVFQTDKTFAGIPYRSTLFKASMLEQAIKEAVREHTVLDAEGNDDGTSDIVSPLSTASRSSAAVRRHQSNASVVSFSARSPAGQMSRPAIRSSYGDPNARLYDSRENRTKT
;
A
#
# COMPACT_ATOMS: atom_id res chain seq x y z
N MET A 1 -19.49 -4.84 -14.80
CA MET A 1 -19.11 -6.22 -14.48
C MET A 1 -20.29 -7.17 -14.39
N HIS A 2 -21.32 -6.92 -13.56
CA HIS A 2 -22.49 -7.81 -13.49
C HIS A 2 -23.21 -7.99 -14.84
N ARG A 3 -23.55 -6.90 -15.53
CA ARG A 3 -24.20 -6.95 -16.85
C ARG A 3 -23.35 -7.69 -17.89
N THR A 4 -22.05 -7.36 -17.97
CA THR A 4 -21.09 -8.03 -18.85
C THR A 4 -21.01 -9.53 -18.57
N PHE A 5 -20.97 -9.95 -17.30
CA PHE A 5 -20.97 -11.37 -16.95
C PHE A 5 -22.27 -12.05 -17.38
N VAL A 6 -23.42 -11.43 -17.13
CA VAL A 6 -24.73 -11.98 -17.55
C VAL A 6 -24.82 -12.11 -19.07
N GLU A 7 -24.29 -11.14 -19.81
CA GLU A 7 -24.25 -11.17 -21.28
C GLU A 7 -23.34 -12.29 -21.82
N ILE A 8 -22.25 -12.63 -21.11
CA ILE A 8 -21.31 -13.71 -21.52
C ILE A 8 -21.80 -15.09 -21.08
N GLU A 9 -22.25 -15.23 -19.83
CA GLU A 9 -22.51 -16.51 -19.17
C GLU A 9 -24.00 -16.89 -19.15
N GLY A 10 -24.90 -15.99 -19.56
CA GLY A 10 -26.35 -16.22 -19.61
C GLY A 10 -27.03 -16.39 -18.24
N ARG A 11 -26.32 -16.12 -17.14
CA ARG A 11 -26.82 -16.22 -15.76
C ARG A 11 -26.25 -15.15 -14.85
N ALA A 12 -26.89 -14.94 -13.71
CA ALA A 12 -26.35 -14.07 -12.67
C ALA A 12 -25.02 -14.64 -12.13
N PRO A 13 -23.96 -13.81 -12.02
CA PRO A 13 -22.72 -14.19 -11.35
C PRO A 13 -22.95 -14.37 -9.85
N ARG A 14 -22.28 -15.37 -9.27
CA ARG A 14 -22.01 -15.43 -7.84
C ARG A 14 -20.92 -14.41 -7.50
N ARG A 15 -20.84 -13.99 -6.24
CA ARG A 15 -19.89 -12.95 -5.79
C ARG A 15 -18.43 -13.21 -6.18
N HIS A 16 -17.98 -14.47 -6.10
CA HIS A 16 -16.61 -14.87 -6.45
C HIS A 16 -16.34 -14.97 -7.96
N GLU A 17 -17.39 -14.93 -8.78
CA GLU A 17 -17.29 -15.02 -10.25
C GLU A 17 -17.24 -13.64 -10.90
N ILE A 18 -17.52 -12.57 -10.15
CA ILE A 18 -17.41 -11.21 -10.64
C ILE A 18 -15.91 -10.87 -10.74
N PRO A 19 -15.39 -10.57 -11.94
CA PRO A 19 -13.98 -10.22 -12.09
C PRO A 19 -13.66 -8.96 -11.30
N LYS A 20 -12.45 -8.89 -10.74
CA LYS A 20 -11.99 -7.70 -10.05
C LYS A 20 -11.81 -6.56 -11.05
N PRO A 21 -12.02 -5.29 -10.64
CA PRO A 21 -11.80 -4.15 -11.53
C PRO A 21 -10.39 -4.10 -12.11
N CYS A 22 -9.38 -4.49 -11.32
CA CYS A 22 -7.99 -4.53 -11.78
C CYS A 22 -7.73 -5.52 -12.94
N ASP A 23 -8.56 -6.55 -13.08
CA ASP A 23 -8.37 -7.55 -14.13
C ASP A 23 -9.06 -7.16 -15.45
N HIS A 24 -9.79 -6.03 -15.45
CA HIS A 24 -10.56 -5.55 -16.59
C HIS A 24 -10.12 -4.15 -17.07
N PHE A 25 -9.59 -3.33 -16.17
CA PHE A 25 -9.13 -1.99 -16.50
C PHE A 25 -7.61 -1.92 -16.41
N ASP A 26 -6.96 -1.47 -17.49
CA ASP A 26 -5.52 -1.23 -17.51
C ASP A 26 -5.11 -0.01 -16.68
N LEU A 27 -6.04 0.94 -16.49
CA LEU A 27 -5.83 2.19 -15.77
C LEU A 27 -7.09 2.56 -14.98
N ILE A 28 -6.93 2.83 -13.69
CA ILE A 28 -7.99 3.36 -12.82
C ILE A 28 -7.49 4.68 -12.23
N VAL A 29 -8.17 5.78 -12.57
CA VAL A 29 -7.82 7.12 -12.08
C VAL A 29 -8.91 7.67 -11.18
N GLY A 30 -8.53 8.55 -10.25
CA GLY A 30 -9.47 9.28 -9.41
C GLY A 30 -8.81 10.40 -8.63
N THR A 31 -9.61 11.37 -8.20
CA THR A 31 -9.16 12.52 -7.39
C THR A 31 -9.94 12.57 -6.07
N GLY A 32 -9.32 13.13 -5.02
CA GLY A 32 -9.90 13.16 -3.68
C GLY A 32 -10.26 11.75 -3.19
N THR A 33 -11.54 11.53 -2.86
CA THR A 33 -12.08 10.24 -2.45
C THR A 33 -11.99 9.18 -3.55
N GLY A 34 -12.13 9.59 -4.82
CA GLY A 34 -12.01 8.70 -5.97
C GLY A 34 -10.58 8.17 -6.13
N GLY A 35 -9.57 8.95 -5.74
CA GLY A 35 -8.16 8.49 -5.74
C GLY A 35 -7.92 7.39 -4.71
N LEU A 36 -8.51 7.50 -3.51
CA LEU A 36 -8.44 6.44 -2.52
C LEU A 36 -9.11 5.15 -3.02
N ILE A 37 -10.26 5.28 -3.67
CA ILE A 37 -10.97 4.13 -4.28
C ILE A 37 -10.16 3.53 -5.43
N ALA A 38 -9.51 4.37 -6.26
CA ALA A 38 -8.63 3.91 -7.32
C ALA A 38 -7.48 3.06 -6.77
N LEU A 39 -6.85 3.48 -5.67
CA LEU A 39 -5.81 2.70 -5.01
C LEU A 39 -6.33 1.38 -4.45
N MET A 40 -7.51 1.36 -3.82
CA MET A 40 -8.11 0.14 -3.31
C MET A 40 -8.42 -0.88 -4.42
N LEU A 41 -9.03 -0.43 -5.52
CA LEU A 41 -9.46 -1.32 -6.59
C LEU A 41 -8.34 -1.71 -7.56
N GLY A 42 -7.41 -0.80 -7.85
CA GLY A 42 -6.29 -1.02 -8.75
C GLY A 42 -5.06 -1.56 -8.01
N ARG A 43 -4.46 -0.73 -7.14
CA ARG A 43 -3.18 -1.06 -6.50
C ARG A 43 -3.27 -2.21 -5.49
N LEU A 44 -4.27 -2.19 -4.62
CA LEU A 44 -4.53 -3.25 -3.65
C LEU A 44 -5.34 -4.42 -4.23
N ARG A 45 -5.82 -4.29 -5.48
CA ARG A 45 -6.57 -5.33 -6.21
C ARG A 45 -7.75 -5.90 -5.41
N LEU A 46 -8.47 -5.04 -4.70
CA LEU A 46 -9.66 -5.42 -3.94
C LEU A 46 -10.85 -5.64 -4.88
N ASP A 47 -11.72 -6.58 -4.53
CA ASP A 47 -13.05 -6.65 -5.11
C ASP A 47 -13.93 -5.50 -4.59
N LEU A 48 -15.07 -5.29 -5.26
CA LEU A 48 -15.96 -4.16 -4.96
C LEU A 48 -16.54 -4.21 -3.54
N GLU A 49 -16.70 -5.39 -2.97
CA GLU A 49 -17.38 -5.56 -1.69
C GLU A 49 -16.41 -5.33 -0.54
N THR A 50 -15.21 -5.92 -0.61
CA THR A 50 -14.14 -5.58 0.32
C THR A 50 -13.76 -4.10 0.24
N CYS A 51 -13.70 -3.51 -0.95
CA CYS A 51 -13.47 -2.08 -1.12
C CYS A 51 -14.54 -1.22 -0.43
N LYS A 52 -15.81 -1.62 -0.54
CA LYS A 52 -16.94 -0.92 0.11
C LYS A 52 -16.86 -0.99 1.63
N GLU A 53 -16.60 -2.19 2.17
CA GLU A 53 -16.45 -2.41 3.61
C GLU A 53 -15.28 -1.60 4.18
N LEU A 54 -14.13 -1.64 3.50
CA LEU A 54 -12.95 -0.86 3.87
C LEU A 54 -13.23 0.64 3.81
N TYR A 55 -13.85 1.13 2.74
CA TYR A 55 -14.19 2.55 2.60
C TYR A 55 -15.10 3.06 3.73
N VAL A 56 -16.13 2.29 4.10
CA VAL A 56 -17.02 2.63 5.22
C VAL A 56 -16.24 2.70 6.54
N ARG A 57 -15.37 1.72 6.78
CA ARG A 57 -14.51 1.66 7.98
C ARG A 57 -13.56 2.87 8.05
N MET A 58 -12.86 3.18 6.96
CA MET A 58 -11.96 4.33 6.89
C MET A 58 -12.71 5.65 7.10
N THR A 59 -13.85 5.84 6.43
CA THR A 59 -14.64 7.07 6.55
C THR A 59 -15.11 7.28 7.99
N ARG A 60 -15.53 6.21 8.70
CA ARG A 60 -15.91 6.31 10.11
C ARG A 60 -14.74 6.74 10.99
N MET A 61 -13.53 6.21 10.77
CA MET A 61 -12.34 6.59 11.54
C MET A 61 -11.90 8.03 11.27
N VAL A 62 -11.99 8.47 10.02
CA VAL A 62 -11.50 9.80 9.59
C VAL A 62 -12.43 10.93 10.04
N PHE A 63 -13.74 10.68 10.04
CA PHE A 63 -14.78 11.67 10.35
C PHE A 63 -15.42 11.46 11.72
N GLN A 64 -14.80 10.70 12.63
CA GLN A 64 -15.33 10.52 13.98
C GLN A 64 -15.33 11.85 14.76
N THR A 65 -16.45 12.19 15.41
CA THR A 65 -16.56 13.39 16.26
C THR A 65 -16.03 13.12 17.66
N ASP A 66 -14.82 13.56 17.94
CA ASP A 66 -14.22 13.45 19.29
C ASP A 66 -14.86 14.37 20.34
N LYS A 67 -15.65 15.37 19.93
CA LYS A 67 -16.21 16.41 20.81
C LYS A 67 -17.70 16.19 21.05
N THR A 68 -18.04 15.01 21.55
CA THR A 68 -19.42 14.67 21.93
C THR A 68 -19.54 14.75 23.45
N PHE A 69 -20.33 15.70 23.96
CA PHE A 69 -20.70 15.76 25.38
C PHE A 69 -22.20 15.45 25.49
N ALA A 70 -22.55 14.49 26.34
CA ALA A 70 -23.94 14.02 26.53
C ALA A 70 -24.66 13.57 25.22
N GLY A 71 -23.93 13.01 24.26
CA GLY A 71 -24.50 12.52 22.99
C GLY A 71 -24.72 13.60 21.92
N ILE A 72 -24.39 14.87 22.21
CA ILE A 72 -24.54 15.98 21.28
C ILE A 72 -23.15 16.44 20.77
N PRO A 73 -22.90 16.44 19.45
CA PRO A 73 -21.65 16.92 18.88
C PRO A 73 -21.53 18.44 19.04
N TYR A 74 -20.51 18.90 19.78
CA TYR A 74 -20.30 20.33 20.10
C TYR A 74 -19.56 21.12 19.01
N ARG A 75 -18.98 20.42 18.03
CA ARG A 75 -18.25 20.98 16.87
C ARG A 75 -18.51 20.10 15.65
N SER A 76 -18.37 20.67 14.46
CA SER A 76 -18.35 19.90 13.21
C SER A 76 -17.26 18.84 13.24
N THR A 77 -17.53 17.70 12.60
CA THR A 77 -16.54 16.64 12.33
C THR A 77 -15.37 17.24 11.55
N LEU A 78 -14.26 17.49 12.23
CA LEU A 78 -13.04 17.93 11.55
C LEU A 78 -12.34 16.69 11.01
N PHE A 79 -12.20 16.63 9.69
CA PHE A 79 -11.29 15.70 9.03
C PHE A 79 -9.93 15.72 9.73
N LYS A 80 -9.48 14.56 10.20
CA LYS A 80 -8.15 14.40 10.78
C LYS A 80 -7.23 13.73 9.79
N ALA A 81 -6.25 14.47 9.28
CA ALA A 81 -5.25 13.94 8.35
C ALA A 81 -4.50 12.73 8.95
N SER A 82 -4.17 12.78 10.26
CA SER A 82 -3.52 11.66 10.95
C SER A 82 -4.37 10.40 11.01
N MET A 83 -5.69 10.54 11.18
CA MET A 83 -6.61 9.39 11.17
C MET A 83 -6.72 8.80 9.76
N LEU A 84 -6.70 9.64 8.72
CA LEU A 84 -6.67 9.16 7.34
C LEU A 84 -5.38 8.41 7.04
N GLU A 85 -4.23 8.95 7.43
CA GLU A 85 -2.93 8.30 7.24
C GLU A 85 -2.89 6.94 7.95
N GLN A 86 -3.33 6.88 9.21
CA GLN A 86 -3.41 5.63 9.96
C GLN A 86 -4.34 4.62 9.30
N ALA A 87 -5.53 5.07 8.86
CA ALA A 87 -6.49 4.22 8.17
C ALA A 87 -5.92 3.65 6.86
N ILE A 88 -5.18 4.46 6.09
CA ILE A 88 -4.51 4.01 4.86
C ILE A 88 -3.42 2.99 5.19
N LYS A 89 -2.55 3.27 6.16
CA LYS A 89 -1.49 2.35 6.58
C LYS A 89 -2.03 1.01 7.04
N GLU A 90 -3.13 1.01 7.79
CA GLU A 90 -3.79 -0.21 8.22
C GLU A 90 -4.38 -0.99 7.04
N ALA A 91 -5.06 -0.29 6.11
CA ALA A 91 -5.59 -0.89 4.90
C ALA A 91 -4.49 -1.54 4.04
N VAL A 92 -3.39 -0.83 3.83
CA VAL A 92 -2.24 -1.36 3.08
C VAL A 92 -1.68 -2.58 3.81
N ARG A 93 -1.44 -2.49 5.11
CA ARG A 93 -0.93 -3.62 5.92
C ARG A 93 -1.83 -4.86 5.83
N GLU A 94 -3.15 -4.71 5.83
CA GLU A 94 -4.10 -5.82 5.72
C GLU A 94 -4.13 -6.48 4.34
N HIS A 95 -3.82 -5.73 3.28
CA HIS A 95 -4.01 -6.14 1.89
C HIS A 95 -2.70 -6.27 1.09
N THR A 96 -1.57 -6.32 1.79
CA THR A 96 -0.22 -6.39 1.21
C THR A 96 0.59 -7.52 1.88
N VAL A 97 -0.08 -8.63 2.20
CA VAL A 97 0.43 -9.71 3.07
C VAL A 97 1.32 -10.69 2.30
N LEU A 98 1.09 -10.86 1.00
CA LEU A 98 1.94 -11.71 0.16
C LEU A 98 3.21 -10.94 -0.22
N ASP A 99 4.37 -11.61 -0.24
CA ASP A 99 5.65 -11.00 -0.63
C ASP A 99 5.61 -10.42 -2.07
N ALA A 100 4.72 -10.94 -2.92
CA ALA A 100 4.47 -10.46 -4.29
C ALA A 100 3.44 -9.31 -4.37
N GLU A 101 2.79 -8.97 -3.26
CA GLU A 101 1.90 -7.83 -3.14
C GLU A 101 2.69 -6.72 -2.47
N GLY A 102 3.29 -5.80 -3.24
CA GLY A 102 3.77 -4.51 -2.72
C GLY A 102 5.00 -4.48 -1.82
N ASN A 103 5.62 -5.63 -1.54
CA ASN A 103 6.95 -5.69 -0.93
C ASN A 103 8.04 -5.76 -2.01
N ASP A 104 7.95 -4.84 -2.98
CA ASP A 104 8.69 -4.81 -4.24
C ASP A 104 10.17 -4.41 -4.08
N ASP A 105 10.83 -4.91 -3.05
CA ASP A 105 12.28 -4.87 -2.98
C ASP A 105 12.90 -6.02 -2.18
N GLY A 106 13.39 -7.01 -2.92
CA GLY A 106 14.60 -7.75 -2.57
C GLY A 106 15.82 -7.34 -3.41
N THR A 107 15.74 -6.31 -4.27
CA THR A 107 16.83 -5.89 -5.17
C THR A 107 16.77 -4.41 -5.60
N SER A 108 17.63 -3.61 -4.95
CA SER A 108 18.34 -2.42 -5.42
C SER A 108 17.57 -1.11 -5.67
N ASP A 109 17.82 -0.17 -4.75
CA ASP A 109 18.24 1.22 -4.97
C ASP A 109 17.84 1.90 -6.29
N ILE A 110 17.02 2.94 -6.10
CA ILE A 110 16.59 3.94 -7.07
C ILE A 110 17.80 4.54 -7.81
N VAL A 111 17.99 4.17 -9.07
CA VAL A 111 18.88 4.90 -9.99
C VAL A 111 18.10 6.10 -10.53
N SER A 112 18.43 7.30 -10.05
CA SER A 112 17.88 8.55 -10.60
C SER A 112 18.41 8.78 -12.02
N PRO A 113 17.55 9.01 -13.03
CA PRO A 113 17.98 9.09 -14.44
C PRO A 113 18.55 10.46 -14.82
N LEU A 114 18.96 11.29 -13.85
CA LEU A 114 19.51 12.62 -14.11
C LEU A 114 20.97 12.70 -13.68
N SER A 115 21.86 12.17 -14.51
CA SER A 115 23.25 12.64 -14.67
C SER A 115 23.82 12.11 -15.98
N THR A 116 23.68 12.92 -17.02
CA THR A 116 24.35 12.80 -18.30
C THR A 116 25.86 12.97 -18.11
N ALA A 117 26.64 11.89 -18.30
CA ALA A 117 27.91 11.86 -19.03
C ALA A 117 28.78 10.67 -18.59
N SER A 118 28.86 9.67 -19.45
CA SER A 118 30.01 8.77 -19.49
C SER A 118 31.30 9.60 -19.68
N ARG A 119 32.35 9.28 -18.91
CA ARG A 119 33.76 9.06 -19.34
C ARG A 119 34.76 9.45 -18.23
N SER A 120 35.51 8.43 -17.82
CA SER A 120 36.96 8.46 -17.50
C SER A 120 37.51 9.35 -16.36
N SER A 121 38.05 8.66 -15.34
CA SER A 121 39.33 8.95 -14.66
C SER A 121 39.67 10.41 -14.31
N ALA A 122 39.16 10.93 -13.20
CA ALA A 122 39.89 11.81 -12.28
C ALA A 122 39.08 12.01 -10.98
N ALA A 123 39.76 11.89 -9.85
CA ALA A 123 39.19 11.90 -8.51
C ALA A 123 38.52 13.23 -8.10
N VAL A 124 37.41 13.15 -7.38
CA VAL A 124 36.95 14.20 -6.45
C VAL A 124 36.43 13.51 -5.18
N ARG A 125 37.21 13.59 -4.09
CA ARG A 125 36.82 13.09 -2.76
C ARG A 125 35.89 14.12 -2.11
N ARG A 126 34.74 13.68 -1.60
CA ARG A 126 33.92 14.46 -0.67
C ARG A 126 33.95 13.80 0.71
N HIS A 127 34.13 14.64 1.72
CA HIS A 127 34.33 14.31 3.13
C HIS A 127 33.17 13.47 3.69
N GLN A 128 33.47 12.29 4.25
CA GLN A 128 32.50 11.55 5.06
C GLN A 128 32.33 12.28 6.40
N SER A 129 31.09 12.63 6.74
CA SER A 129 30.75 13.10 8.07
C SER A 129 30.56 11.89 8.98
N ASN A 130 31.52 11.68 9.87
CA ASN A 130 31.54 10.67 10.91
C ASN A 130 30.78 11.22 12.12
N ALA A 131 29.49 10.90 12.22
CA ALA A 131 28.70 11.08 13.43
C ALA A 131 27.55 10.07 13.36
N SER A 132 27.44 9.02 14.16
CA SER A 132 28.21 8.60 15.32
C SER A 132 27.97 7.09 15.48
N VAL A 133 29.02 6.31 15.20
CA VAL A 133 29.19 4.95 15.69
C VAL A 133 29.46 5.01 17.19
N VAL A 134 28.70 4.26 17.97
CA VAL A 134 29.10 3.35 19.08
C VAL A 134 27.77 2.92 19.74
N SER A 135 27.45 1.63 19.83
CA SER A 135 28.06 0.81 20.86
C SER A 135 27.84 -0.70 20.63
N PHE A 136 28.95 -1.42 20.83
CA PHE A 136 29.15 -2.84 21.11
C PHE A 136 29.05 -3.87 19.98
N SER A 137 30.22 -4.04 19.35
CA SER A 137 30.73 -5.21 18.65
C SER A 137 30.66 -6.53 19.44
N ALA A 138 30.79 -7.61 18.67
CA ALA A 138 31.23 -8.97 19.03
C ALA A 138 30.13 -10.00 19.36
N ARG A 139 29.68 -10.73 18.33
CA ARG A 139 29.52 -12.20 18.34
C ARG A 139 29.57 -12.74 16.89
N SER A 140 30.35 -13.81 16.73
CA SER A 140 30.84 -14.44 15.50
C SER A 140 29.77 -14.90 14.49
N PRO A 141 30.12 -15.14 13.20
CA PRO A 141 29.18 -15.47 12.12
C PRO A 141 28.91 -16.99 12.04
N ALA A 142 28.56 -17.61 13.16
CA ALA A 142 28.18 -19.03 13.17
C ALA A 142 27.14 -19.29 14.26
N GLY A 143 25.91 -19.57 13.84
CA GLY A 143 24.84 -20.04 14.72
C GLY A 143 23.80 -19.00 15.09
N GLN A 144 22.96 -18.61 14.12
CA GLN A 144 21.56 -18.32 14.44
C GLN A 144 20.68 -19.31 13.69
N MET A 145 20.35 -20.37 14.42
CA MET A 145 19.27 -21.29 14.12
C MET A 145 18.05 -20.52 13.62
N SER A 146 17.50 -21.00 12.50
CA SER A 146 16.15 -20.71 12.03
C SER A 146 15.17 -20.81 13.20
N ARG A 147 14.86 -19.67 13.81
CA ARG A 147 13.65 -19.55 14.63
C ARG A 147 12.51 -19.55 13.61
N PRO A 148 11.52 -20.46 13.71
CA PRO A 148 10.30 -20.29 12.95
C PRO A 148 9.66 -19.02 13.49
N ALA A 149 9.89 -17.90 12.81
CA ALA A 149 9.16 -16.69 13.06
C ALA A 149 7.71 -17.06 12.77
N ILE A 150 6.88 -17.08 13.80
CA ILE A 150 5.44 -16.99 13.67
C ILE A 150 5.23 -15.75 12.80
N ARG A 151 4.98 -15.95 11.50
CA ARG A 151 4.70 -14.86 10.57
C ARG A 151 3.43 -14.22 11.08
N SER A 152 3.58 -13.12 11.81
CA SER A 152 2.47 -12.22 12.08
C SER A 152 1.92 -11.85 10.71
N SER A 153 0.72 -12.34 10.39
CA SER A 153 0.12 -12.37 9.05
C SER A 153 -0.36 -10.97 8.64
N TYR A 154 0.55 -9.99 8.67
CA TYR A 154 0.29 -8.60 8.34
C TYR A 154 1.38 -8.14 7.36
N GLY A 155 0.97 -7.43 6.31
CA GLY A 155 1.84 -6.89 5.27
C GLY A 155 2.64 -5.65 5.71
N ASP A 156 3.26 -4.97 4.74
CA ASP A 156 3.97 -3.71 5.00
C ASP A 156 3.01 -2.50 4.92
N PRO A 157 2.78 -1.73 6.01
CA PRO A 157 1.98 -0.51 5.96
C PRO A 157 2.58 0.60 5.07
N ASN A 158 3.87 0.53 4.71
CA ASN A 158 4.57 1.50 3.89
C ASN A 158 4.92 0.97 2.50
N ALA A 159 4.16 -0.04 2.03
CA ALA A 159 4.37 -0.64 0.73
C ALA A 159 4.41 0.41 -0.42
N ARG A 160 5.22 0.11 -1.44
CA ARG A 160 5.44 1.03 -2.55
C ARG A 160 4.15 1.24 -3.35
N LEU A 161 3.91 2.48 -3.74
CA LEU A 161 2.77 2.84 -4.59
C LEU A 161 2.85 2.16 -5.95
N TYR A 162 4.04 2.11 -6.55
CA TYR A 162 4.24 1.40 -7.81
C TYR A 162 4.11 -0.11 -7.59
N ASP A 163 3.41 -0.77 -8.51
CA ASP A 163 3.23 -2.21 -8.54
C ASP A 163 4.17 -2.80 -9.61
N SER A 164 5.07 -3.70 -9.23
CA SER A 164 6.02 -4.35 -10.14
C SER A 164 5.45 -5.56 -10.88
N ARG A 165 4.25 -6.04 -10.53
CA ARG A 165 3.62 -7.20 -11.16
C ARG A 165 3.37 -6.98 -12.65
N GLU A 166 3.45 -8.07 -13.42
CA GLU A 166 3.25 -8.05 -14.88
C GLU A 166 1.80 -7.66 -15.24
N ASN A 167 0.82 -8.31 -14.61
CA ASN A 167 -0.61 -8.05 -14.79
C ASN A 167 -1.12 -6.92 -13.87
N ARG A 168 -0.39 -5.81 -13.78
CA ARG A 168 -0.78 -4.68 -12.93
C ARG A 168 -1.77 -3.76 -13.62
N THR A 169 -2.70 -3.25 -12.83
CA THR A 169 -3.48 -2.06 -13.18
C THR A 169 -2.70 -0.83 -12.82
N LYS A 170 -2.64 0.13 -13.75
CA LYS A 170 -2.07 1.45 -13.48
C LYS A 170 -3.06 2.26 -12.64
N THR A 171 -2.55 3.00 -11.66
CA THR A 171 -3.33 3.89 -10.78
C THR A 171 -2.59 5.17 -10.52
#